data_AF-A0A8T3Q5L1-F1
#
_entry.id   AF-A0A8T3Q5L1-F1
#
_cell.length_a   1.000
_cell.length_b   1.000
_cell.length_c   1.000
_cell.angle_alpha   90.00
_cell.angle_beta   90.00
_cell.angle_gamma   90.00
#
_symmetry.space_group_name_H-M   'P 1'
#
loop_
_entity.id
_entity.type
_entity.pdbx_description
1 polymer ?
#
loop_
_entity_poly.entity_id
_entity_poly.type
_entity_poly.pdbx_seq_one_letter_code
_entity_poly.pdbx_strand_id
1 'polypeptide(L)' 'MTVQTSHHYRSSGGIQSPIDDQLYDLLQALTSKCEAIEAYAKYEEDADGDAKQLFQELARDDTRHAERLLEQLRNRLNR' A
#
# COMPACT_ATOMS: atom_id res chain seq x y z
N MET A 1 -15.81 -4.98 21.72
CA MET A 1 -16.42 -4.96 20.37
C MET A 1 -15.32 -5.24 19.38
N THR A 2 -15.33 -6.41 18.76
CA THR A 2 -14.27 -6.83 17.82
C THR A 2 -14.83 -6.69 16.42
N VAL A 3 -14.33 -5.72 15.66
CA VAL A 3 -14.73 -5.54 14.26
C VAL A 3 -13.96 -6.57 13.45
N GLN A 4 -14.63 -7.67 13.09
CA GLN A 4 -14.08 -8.74 12.27
C GLN A 4 -14.23 -8.33 10.81
N THR A 5 -13.33 -7.49 10.29
CA THR A 5 -13.26 -7.19 8.86
C THR A 5 -12.55 -8.33 8.13
N SER A 6 -13.26 -9.45 7.98
CA SER A 6 -12.87 -10.56 7.11
C SER A 6 -13.24 -10.23 5.66
N HIS A 7 -12.43 -9.44 4.97
CA HIS A 7 -12.46 -9.39 3.50
C HIS A 7 -11.64 -10.56 2.94
N HIS A 8 -12.09 -11.80 3.18
CA HIS A 8 -11.54 -12.95 2.48
C HIS A 8 -12.29 -13.09 1.15
N TYR A 9 -11.58 -12.99 0.03
CA TYR A 9 -12.09 -13.36 -1.29
C TYR A 9 -12.32 -14.88 -1.32
N ARG A 10 -13.38 -15.36 -0.65
CA ARG A 10 -13.84 -16.75 -0.77
C ARG A 10 -14.48 -16.92 -2.13
N SER A 11 -13.66 -17.21 -3.15
CA SER A 11 -14.16 -17.68 -4.42
C SER A 11 -14.61 -19.14 -4.26
N SER A 12 -15.91 -19.36 -4.10
CA SER A 12 -16.54 -20.69 -3.98
C SER A 12 -16.62 -21.43 -5.33
N GLY A 13 -15.65 -21.24 -6.23
CA GLY A 13 -15.62 -21.92 -7.54
C GLY A 13 -14.87 -21.20 -8.67
N GLY A 14 -14.08 -20.16 -8.39
CA GLY A 14 -13.39 -19.36 -9.40
C GLY A 14 -11.86 -19.44 -9.34
N ILE A 15 -11.24 -18.86 -10.36
CA ILE A 15 -9.79 -18.77 -10.63
C ILE A 15 -8.99 -18.63 -9.33
N GLN A 16 -8.06 -19.57 -9.10
CA GLN A 16 -7.17 -19.52 -7.95
C GLN A 16 -5.98 -18.60 -8.25
N SER A 17 -5.73 -17.67 -7.34
CA SER A 17 -4.50 -16.86 -7.36
C SER A 17 -3.28 -17.78 -7.19
N PRO A 18 -2.19 -17.57 -7.96
CA PRO A 18 -0.94 -18.32 -7.78
C PRO A 18 -0.18 -17.91 -6.51
N ILE A 19 -0.61 -16.84 -5.82
CA ILE A 19 -0.03 -16.36 -4.58
C ILE A 19 -1.05 -16.41 -3.45
N ASP A 20 -0.58 -16.64 -2.23
CA ASP A 20 -1.43 -16.64 -1.03
C ASP A 20 -1.93 -15.23 -0.67
N ASP A 21 -2.99 -15.18 0.13
CA ASP A 21 -3.68 -13.95 0.54
C ASP A 21 -2.71 -12.93 1.12
N GLN A 22 -1.79 -13.35 2.00
CA GLN A 22 -0.88 -12.42 2.65
C GLN A 22 0.14 -11.84 1.64
N LEU A 23 0.58 -12.61 0.64
CA LEU A 23 1.51 -12.11 -0.38
C LEU A 23 0.77 -11.14 -1.30
N TYR A 24 -0.47 -11.46 -1.64
CA TYR A 24 -1.34 -10.54 -2.37
C TYR A 24 -1.55 -9.23 -1.61
N ASP A 25 -1.89 -9.29 -0.32
CA ASP A 25 -2.13 -8.12 0.52
C ASP A 25 -0.91 -7.21 0.63
N LEU A 26 0.29 -7.79 0.79
CA LEU A 26 1.54 -7.03 0.83
C LEU A 26 1.86 -6.35 -0.50
N LEU A 27 1.65 -7.04 -1.63
CA LEU A 27 1.82 -6.46 -2.96
C LEU A 27 0.84 -5.32 -3.18
N GLN A 28 -0.44 -5.54 -2.86
CA GLN A 28 -1.48 -4.54 -3.02
C GLN A 28 -1.22 -3.31 -2.15
N ALA A 29 -0.82 -3.50 -0.89
CA ALA A 29 -0.47 -2.40 0.00
C ALA A 29 0.73 -1.60 -0.52
N LEU A 30 1.77 -2.27 -1.04
CA LEU A 30 2.92 -1.59 -1.63
C LEU A 30 2.51 -0.76 -2.86
N THR A 31 1.74 -1.37 -3.78
CA THR A 31 1.22 -0.67 -4.97
C THR A 31 0.46 0.59 -4.58
N SER A 32 -0.48 0.49 -3.64
CA SER A 32 -1.26 1.63 -3.20
C SER A 32 -0.41 2.72 -2.53
N LYS A 33 0.69 2.39 -1.87
CA LYS A 33 1.63 3.39 -1.33
C LYS A 33 2.40 4.12 -2.44
N CYS A 34 2.86 3.39 -3.45
CA CYS A 34 3.50 4.00 -4.61
C CYS A 34 2.55 4.97 -5.34
N GLU A 35 1.31 4.54 -5.60
CA GLU A 35 0.28 5.37 -6.23
C GLU A 35 -0.02 6.64 -5.40
N ALA A 36 -0.07 6.51 -4.07
CA ALA A 36 -0.28 7.64 -3.18
C ALA A 36 0.88 8.65 -3.24
N ILE A 37 2.14 8.18 -3.24
CA ILE A 37 3.32 9.04 -3.35
C ILE A 37 3.29 9.84 -4.66
N GLU A 38 2.97 9.18 -5.79
CA GLU A 38 2.83 9.84 -7.08
C GLU A 38 1.71 10.89 -7.07
N ALA A 39 0.57 10.56 -6.45
CA ALA A 39 -0.54 11.49 -6.30
C ALA A 39 -0.15 12.72 -5.46
N TYR A 40 0.53 12.53 -4.32
CA TYR A 40 0.98 13.65 -3.48
C TYR A 40 1.96 14.54 -4.20
N ALA A 41 2.91 13.99 -4.97
CA ALA A 41 3.84 14.76 -5.78
C ALA A 41 3.09 15.67 -6.77
N LYS A 42 2.08 15.13 -7.45
CA LYS A 42 1.22 15.92 -8.35
C LYS A 42 0.42 17.00 -7.59
N TYR A 43 -0.15 16.66 -6.44
CA TYR A 43 -0.96 17.62 -5.68
C TYR A 43 -0.14 18.72 -5.02
N GLU A 44 1.12 18.43 -4.67
CA GLU A 44 2.06 19.41 -4.12
C GLU A 44 2.39 20.54 -5.12
N GLU A 45 2.37 20.24 -6.42
CA GLU A 45 2.59 21.24 -7.49
C GLU A 45 1.51 22.31 -7.50
N ASP A 46 0.26 21.91 -7.26
CA ASP A 46 -0.92 22.80 -7.24
C ASP A 46 -1.24 23.37 -5.84
N ALA A 47 -0.56 22.90 -4.79
CA ALA A 47 -0.84 23.26 -3.41
C ALA A 47 0.11 24.33 -2.84
N ASP A 48 -0.45 25.16 -1.96
CA ASP A 48 0.25 26.21 -1.23
C ASP A 48 0.05 26.07 0.29
N GLY A 49 0.91 26.75 1.05
CA GLY A 49 0.81 26.86 2.51
C GLY A 49 0.77 25.49 3.22
N ASP A 50 -0.18 25.35 4.14
CA ASP A 50 -0.32 24.15 4.98
C ASP A 50 -0.66 22.89 4.17
N ALA A 51 -1.40 23.03 3.07
CA ALA A 51 -1.75 21.90 2.22
C ALA A 51 -0.52 21.31 1.51
N LYS A 52 0.39 22.17 1.03
CA LYS A 52 1.66 21.74 0.45
C LYS A 52 2.51 20.97 1.47
N GLN A 53 2.62 21.50 2.69
CA GLN A 53 3.36 20.86 3.77
C GLN A 53 2.78 19.50 4.14
N LEU A 54 1.44 19.39 4.17
CA LEU A 54 0.76 18.12 4.41
C LEU A 54 1.08 17.07 3.33
N PHE A 55 1.02 17.43 2.04
CA PHE A 55 1.38 16.48 0.97
C PHE A 55 2.84 16.02 1.06
N GLN A 56 3.77 16.92 1.40
CA GLN A 56 5.16 16.56 1.63
C GLN A 56 5.34 15.61 2.82
N GLU A 57 4.60 15.82 3.92
CA GLU A 57 4.60 14.93 5.09
C GLU A 57 4.06 13.55 4.71
N LEU A 58 2.90 13.49 4.04
CA LEU A 58 2.27 12.25 3.58
C LEU A 58 3.20 11.47 2.65
N ALA A 59 3.87 12.15 1.71
CA ALA A 59 4.82 11.51 0.81
C ALA A 59 6.01 10.88 1.56
N ARG A 60 6.57 11.58 2.55
CA ARG A 60 7.68 11.03 3.37
C ARG A 60 7.25 9.81 4.18
N ASP A 61 6.07 9.87 4.76
CA ASP A 61 5.53 8.79 5.58
C ASP A 61 5.20 7.56 4.75
N ASP A 62 4.54 7.74 3.60
CA ASP A 62 4.22 6.64 2.70
C ASP A 62 5.46 6.07 2.01
N THR A 63 6.51 6.87 1.77
CA THR A 63 7.82 6.35 1.33
C THR A 63 8.38 5.38 2.36
N ARG A 64 8.43 5.78 3.64
CA ARG A 64 8.90 4.92 4.74
C ARG A 64 8.05 3.65 4.87
N HIS A 65 6.74 3.74 4.67
CA HIS A 65 5.86 2.58 4.69
C HIS A 65 6.10 1.64 3.49
N ALA A 66 6.27 2.19 2.28
CA ALA A 66 6.57 1.44 1.07
C ALA A 66 7.88 0.66 1.20
N GLU A 67 8.93 1.29 1.74
CA GLU A 67 10.22 0.63 2.00
C GLU A 67 10.07 -0.59 2.92
N ARG A 68 9.31 -0.45 4.01
CA ARG A 68 9.05 -1.54 4.96
C ARG A 68 8.22 -2.67 4.32
N LEU A 69 7.22 -2.33 3.51
CA LEU A 69 6.44 -3.31 2.77
C LEU A 69 7.30 -4.08 1.76
N LEU A 70 8.17 -3.37 1.04
CA LEU A 70 9.11 -3.96 0.09
C LEU A 70 10.10 -4.90 0.79
N GLU A 71 10.59 -4.54 1.98
CA GLU A 71 11.45 -5.41 2.79
C GLU A 71 10.73 -6.71 3.16
N GLN A 72 9.47 -6.64 3.62
CA GLN A 72 8.68 -7.84 3.93
C GLN A 72 8.46 -8.72 2.70
N LEU A 73 8.19 -8.11 1.53
CA LEU A 73 8.05 -8.83 0.27
C LEU A 73 9.35 -9.54 -0.13
N ARG A 74 10.49 -8.84 -0.08
CA ARG A 74 11.81 -9.43 -0.37
C ARG A 74 12.13 -10.60 0.54
N ASN A 75 11.89 -10.45 1.84
CA ASN A 75 12.12 -11.52 2.82
C ASN A 75 11.28 -12.77 2.53
N ARG A 76 10.10 -12.60 1.95
CA ARG A 76 9.20 -13.70 1.61
C ARG A 76 9.57 -14.38 0.30
N LEU A 77 9.97 -13.61 -0.71
CA LEU A 77 10.36 -14.14 -2.02
C LEU A 77 11.75 -14.79 -2.02
N ASN A 78 12.61 -14.44 -1.07
CA ASN A 78 13.94 -15.03 -0.89
C ASN A 78 13.95 -16.33 -0.08
N ARG A 79 12.77 -16.83 0.34
CA ARG A 79 12.60 -18.12 1.04
C ARG A 79 12.21 -19.21 0.07
#